data_AF-A0A9C9Y585-F1
#
_entry.id   AF-A0A9C9Y585-F1
#
_cell.length_a   1.000
_cell.length_b   1.000
_cell.length_c   1.000
_cell.angle_alpha   90.00
_cell.angle_beta   90.00
_cell.angle_gamma   90.00
#
_symmetry.space_group_name_H-M   'P 1'
#
loop_
_entity.id
_entity.type
_entity.pdbx_description
1 polymer ?
#
loop_
_entity_poly.entity_id
_entity_poly.type
_entity_poly.pdbx_seq_one_letter_code
_entity_poly.pdbx_strand_id
1 'polypeptide(L)'
;GTGALGLLLLGGATKATYTSVYLSNISDFLSSFGFIVGLLLWGYGMWWYVMAWIITIRFFKQGLPFNMGWWGFTFPVGVFTAATFQLWRVTNYTTFEILGLLFSLQLIVFWIFTFIKTFKGMWSGYLFSAPCLSPETGLPKPEEECEKFAKKKEL
;
A
#
# COMPACT_ATOMS: atom_id res chain seq x y z
N GLY A 1 6.41 -2.14 -6.17
CA GLY A 1 6.05 -3.15 -5.15
C GLY A 1 5.85 -4.51 -5.78
N THR A 2 4.65 -4.81 -6.27
CA THR A 2 4.26 -6.16 -6.73
C THR A 2 5.13 -6.70 -7.86
N GLY A 3 5.41 -5.89 -8.89
CA GLY A 3 6.28 -6.31 -10.00
C GLY A 3 7.71 -6.65 -9.54
N ALA A 4 8.26 -5.84 -8.62
CA ALA A 4 9.58 -6.09 -8.04
C ALA A 4 9.61 -7.40 -7.24
N LEU A 5 8.64 -7.60 -6.34
CA LEU A 5 8.52 -8.84 -5.57
C LEU A 5 8.36 -10.06 -6.47
N GLY A 6 7.49 -9.96 -7.49
CA GLY A 6 7.24 -11.05 -8.44
C GLY A 6 8.51 -11.49 -9.17
N LEU A 7 9.28 -10.55 -9.71
CA LEU A 7 10.51 -10.86 -10.42
C LEU A 7 11.61 -11.43 -9.52
N LEU A 8 11.72 -10.92 -8.29
CA LEU A 8 12.67 -11.46 -7.32
C LEU A 8 12.31 -12.90 -6.89
N LEU A 9 11.01 -13.19 -6.71
CA LEU A 9 10.55 -14.53 -6.36
C LEU A 9 10.70 -15.52 -7.52
N LEU A 10 10.31 -15.10 -8.74
CA LEU A 10 10.51 -15.92 -9.94
C LEU A 10 12.00 -16.21 -10.19
N GLY A 11 12.85 -15.19 -10.05
CA GLY A 11 14.30 -15.35 -10.15
C GLY A 11 14.88 -16.30 -9.09
N GLY A 12 14.37 -16.27 -7.86
CA GLY A 12 14.76 -17.23 -6.81
C GLY A 12 14.27 -18.66 -7.06
N ALA A 13 13.04 -18.81 -7.58
CA ALA A 13 12.42 -20.11 -7.84
C ALA A 13 13.13 -20.89 -8.95
N THR A 14 13.69 -20.20 -9.95
CA THR A 14 14.42 -20.86 -11.06
C THR A 14 15.55 -21.77 -10.55
N LYS A 15 16.32 -21.31 -9.56
CA LYS A 15 17.39 -22.11 -8.93
C LYS A 15 16.90 -23.36 -8.22
N ALA A 16 15.67 -23.34 -7.69
CA ALA A 16 15.09 -24.49 -7.00
C ALA A 16 14.47 -25.53 -7.96
N THR A 17 13.98 -25.10 -9.12
CA THR A 17 13.26 -25.97 -10.06
C THR A 17 14.14 -26.56 -11.16
N TYR A 18 15.18 -25.84 -11.61
CA TYR A 18 16.05 -26.27 -12.71
C TYR A 18 17.32 -26.96 -12.18
N THR A 19 17.15 -28.14 -11.57
CA THR A 19 18.24 -28.95 -10.97
C THR A 19 19.04 -29.79 -11.97
N SER A 20 18.61 -29.89 -13.23
CA SER A 20 19.34 -30.64 -14.26
C SER A 20 20.55 -29.86 -14.79
N VAL A 21 21.68 -30.54 -14.98
CA VAL A 21 22.96 -29.94 -15.43
C VAL A 21 22.81 -29.15 -16.73
N TYR A 22 21.94 -29.59 -17.64
CA TYR A 22 21.67 -28.94 -18.93
C TYR A 22 20.95 -27.60 -18.83
N LEU A 23 20.21 -27.33 -17.74
CA LEU A 23 19.41 -26.11 -17.57
C LEU A 23 20.06 -25.11 -16.59
N SER A 24 21.24 -25.42 -16.05
CA SER A 24 21.99 -24.57 -15.12
C SER A 24 22.23 -23.16 -15.65
N ASN A 25 22.73 -23.02 -16.87
CA ASN A 25 22.98 -21.72 -17.51
C ASN A 25 21.70 -20.87 -17.66
N ILE A 26 20.56 -21.50 -17.96
CA ILE A 26 19.28 -20.81 -18.11
C ILE A 26 18.77 -20.35 -16.74
N SER A 27 18.94 -21.19 -15.72
CA SER A 27 18.58 -20.87 -14.34
C SER A 27 19.36 -19.66 -13.81
N ASP A 28 20.67 -19.62 -14.01
CA ASP A 28 21.52 -18.51 -13.56
C ASP A 28 21.18 -17.20 -14.28
N PHE A 29 20.90 -17.27 -15.60
CA PHE A 29 20.44 -16.13 -16.36
C PHE A 29 19.09 -15.60 -15.84
N LEU A 30 18.08 -16.46 -15.69
CA LEU A 30 16.76 -16.06 -15.21
C LEU A 30 16.79 -15.51 -13.79
N SER A 31 17.63 -16.07 -12.92
CA SER A 31 17.83 -15.59 -11.56
C SER A 31 18.44 -14.18 -11.55
N SER A 32 19.50 -13.97 -12.34
CA SER A 32 20.16 -12.67 -12.47
C SER A 32 19.24 -11.63 -13.10
N PHE A 33 18.50 -12.02 -14.13
CA PHE A 33 17.50 -11.17 -14.80
C PHE A 33 16.39 -10.75 -13.83
N GLY A 34 15.81 -11.71 -13.10
CA GLY A 34 14.77 -11.44 -12.09
C GLY A 34 15.27 -10.49 -10.99
N PHE A 35 16.53 -10.64 -10.58
CA PHE A 35 17.16 -9.71 -9.63
C PHE A 35 17.29 -8.30 -10.20
N ILE A 36 17.89 -8.13 -11.39
CA ILE A 36 18.14 -6.81 -11.99
C ILE A 36 16.81 -6.08 -12.25
N VAL A 37 15.86 -6.74 -12.90
CA VAL A 37 14.57 -6.12 -13.21
C VAL A 37 13.76 -5.87 -11.92
N GLY A 38 13.84 -6.78 -10.95
CA GLY A 38 13.27 -6.61 -9.63
C GLY A 38 13.80 -5.37 -8.91
N LEU A 39 15.11 -5.16 -8.94
CA LEU A 39 15.78 -4.00 -8.34
C LEU A 39 15.39 -2.68 -9.06
N LEU A 40 15.33 -2.69 -10.40
CA LEU A 40 14.89 -1.53 -11.19
C LEU A 40 13.45 -1.12 -10.85
N LEU A 41 12.54 -2.09 -10.80
CA LEU A 41 11.14 -1.84 -10.42
C LEU A 41 10.99 -1.42 -8.95
N TRP A 42 11.87 -1.91 -8.07
CA TRP A 42 11.91 -1.46 -6.69
C TRP A 42 12.33 0.01 -6.61
N GLY A 43 13.41 0.40 -7.31
CA GLY A 43 13.89 1.78 -7.36
C GLY A 43 12.85 2.74 -7.96
N TYR A 44 12.22 2.36 -9.07
CA TYR A 44 11.09 3.11 -9.63
C TYR A 44 9.92 3.22 -8.65
N GLY A 45 9.60 2.13 -7.95
CA GLY A 45 8.58 2.14 -6.91
C GLY A 45 8.94 3.04 -5.72
N MET A 46 10.22 3.18 -5.37
CA MET A 46 10.68 4.06 -4.29
C MET A 46 10.41 5.52 -4.63
N TRP A 47 10.64 5.92 -5.88
CA TRP A 47 10.28 7.25 -6.37
C TRP A 47 8.79 7.55 -6.19
N TRP A 48 7.93 6.62 -6.64
CA TRP A 48 6.47 6.76 -6.47
C TRP A 48 6.03 6.73 -5.01
N TYR A 49 6.69 5.94 -4.17
CA TYR A 49 6.42 5.88 -2.74
C TYR A 49 6.68 7.23 -2.07
N VAL A 50 7.81 7.88 -2.39
CA VAL A 50 8.13 9.22 -1.89
C VAL A 50 7.10 10.25 -2.38
N MET A 51 6.72 10.21 -3.66
CA MET A 51 5.69 11.12 -4.19
C MET A 51 4.34 10.92 -3.51
N ALA A 52 3.93 9.67 -3.27
CA ALA A 52 2.71 9.38 -2.53
C ALA A 52 2.74 10.00 -1.13
N TRP A 53 3.87 9.92 -0.43
CA TRP A 53 4.02 10.57 0.88
C TRP A 53 3.92 12.09 0.84
N ILE A 54 4.61 12.73 -0.13
CA ILE A 54 4.56 14.19 -0.30
C ILE A 54 3.12 14.64 -0.53
N ILE A 55 2.40 13.95 -1.41
CA ILE A 55 1.02 14.25 -1.75
C ILE A 55 0.11 14.02 -0.54
N THR A 56 0.24 12.88 0.14
CA THR A 56 -0.56 12.56 1.33
C THR A 56 -0.35 13.58 2.45
N ILE A 57 0.88 13.98 2.74
CA ILE A 57 1.17 14.99 3.76
C ILE A 57 0.56 16.35 3.38
N ARG A 58 0.64 16.72 2.09
CA ARG A 58 0.03 17.96 1.59
C ARG A 58 -1.48 17.97 1.79
N PHE A 59 -2.18 16.91 1.41
CA PHE A 59 -3.63 16.81 1.58
C PHE A 59 -4.04 16.69 3.05
N PHE A 60 -3.24 16.00 3.86
CA PHE A 60 -3.48 15.91 5.30
C PHE A 60 -3.45 17.29 5.97
N LYS A 61 -2.51 18.15 5.58
CA LYS A 61 -2.43 19.55 6.04
C LYS A 61 -3.61 20.41 5.57
N GLN A 62 -4.31 20.01 4.52
CA GLN A 62 -5.50 20.71 4.00
C GLN A 62 -6.80 20.25 4.70
N GLY A 63 -6.72 19.40 5.73
CA GLY A 63 -7.88 19.00 6.53
C GLY A 63 -8.69 17.87 5.90
N LEU A 64 -8.06 16.96 5.15
CA LEU A 64 -8.76 15.85 4.51
C LEU A 64 -9.48 14.97 5.55
N PRO A 65 -10.82 14.85 5.51
CA PRO A 65 -11.56 14.03 6.45
C PRO A 65 -11.23 12.55 6.26
N PHE A 66 -11.23 11.79 7.37
CA PHE A 66 -11.03 10.34 7.32
C PHE A 66 -12.17 9.68 6.55
N ASN A 67 -11.83 8.79 5.62
CA ASN A 67 -12.76 7.95 4.87
C ASN A 67 -12.20 6.52 4.73
N MET A 68 -12.99 5.60 4.18
CA MET A 68 -12.53 4.21 4.03
C MET A 68 -11.40 4.01 3.01
N GLY A 69 -11.15 4.98 2.12
CA GLY A 69 -10.05 4.95 1.17
C GLY A 69 -8.66 4.93 1.82
N TRP A 70 -8.54 5.32 3.08
CA TRP A 70 -7.29 5.26 3.84
C TRP A 70 -6.74 3.83 4.00
N TRP A 71 -7.62 2.81 3.98
CA TRP A 71 -7.16 1.41 3.94
C TRP A 71 -6.36 1.08 2.69
N GLY A 72 -6.57 1.81 1.59
CA GLY A 72 -5.84 1.64 0.33
C GLY A 72 -4.33 1.87 0.43
N PHE A 73 -3.84 2.52 1.49
CA PHE A 73 -2.39 2.69 1.71
C PHE A 73 -1.70 1.42 2.23
N THR A 74 -2.43 0.55 2.93
CA THR A 74 -1.84 -0.64 3.57
C THR A 74 -1.27 -1.63 2.57
N PHE A 75 -1.96 -1.87 1.45
CA PHE A 75 -1.53 -2.83 0.44
C PHE A 75 -0.24 -2.39 -0.29
N PRO A 76 -0.15 -1.17 -0.88
CA PRO A 76 1.08 -0.72 -1.52
C PRO A 76 2.28 -0.71 -0.57
N VAL A 77 2.09 -0.23 0.67
CA VAL A 77 3.15 -0.23 1.69
C VAL A 77 3.58 -1.67 2.00
N GLY A 78 2.63 -2.57 2.27
CA GLY A 78 2.93 -3.97 2.61
C GLY A 78 3.68 -4.72 1.51
N VAL A 79 3.27 -4.56 0.25
CA VAL A 79 3.98 -5.21 -0.87
C VAL A 79 5.35 -4.58 -1.10
N PHE A 80 5.51 -3.28 -0.86
CA PHE A 80 6.81 -2.61 -0.93
C PHE A 80 7.76 -3.08 0.18
N THR A 81 7.26 -3.27 1.40
CA THR A 81 7.97 -3.91 2.52
C THR A 81 8.44 -5.32 2.15
N ALA A 82 7.55 -6.15 1.62
CA ALA A 82 7.87 -7.52 1.23
C ALA A 82 8.94 -7.58 0.12
N ALA A 83 8.84 -6.72 -0.90
CA ALA A 83 9.88 -6.58 -1.94
C ALA A 83 11.23 -6.16 -1.33
N THR A 84 11.23 -5.24 -0.37
CA THR A 84 12.44 -4.74 0.28
C THR A 84 13.12 -5.85 1.10
N PHE A 85 12.36 -6.62 1.88
CA PHE A 85 12.92 -7.79 2.58
C PHE A 85 13.40 -8.89 1.63
N GLN A 86 12.74 -9.07 0.48
CA GLN A 86 13.22 -10.00 -0.53
C GLN A 86 14.57 -9.54 -1.12
N LEU A 87 14.76 -8.24 -1.35
CA LEU A 87 16.07 -7.71 -1.75
C LEU A 87 17.13 -7.94 -0.68
N TRP A 88 16.79 -7.73 0.60
CA TRP A 88 17.69 -8.10 1.70
C TRP A 88 18.06 -9.59 1.68
N ARG A 89 17.09 -10.49 1.51
CA ARG A 89 17.37 -11.94 1.43
C ARG A 89 18.30 -12.32 0.28
N VAL A 90 18.19 -11.63 -0.87
CA VAL A 90 19.00 -11.94 -2.06
C VAL A 90 20.39 -11.30 -2.02
N THR A 91 20.51 -10.10 -1.43
CA THR A 91 21.77 -9.31 -1.44
C THR A 91 22.54 -9.35 -0.12
N ASN A 92 21.86 -9.67 0.99
CA ASN A 92 22.36 -9.59 2.36
C ASN A 92 22.87 -8.19 2.78
N TYR A 93 22.41 -7.13 2.09
CA TYR A 93 22.75 -5.75 2.45
C TYR A 93 21.86 -5.22 3.57
N THR A 94 22.47 -4.78 4.66
CA THR A 94 21.80 -4.22 5.85
C THR A 94 20.92 -3.00 5.51
N THR A 95 21.21 -2.26 4.44
CA THR A 95 20.36 -1.15 3.98
C THR A 95 18.93 -1.61 3.69
N PHE A 96 18.76 -2.74 3.01
CA PHE A 96 17.42 -3.26 2.71
C PHE A 96 16.72 -3.82 3.94
N GLU A 97 17.47 -4.36 4.90
CA GLU A 97 16.93 -4.80 6.18
C GLU A 97 16.32 -3.62 6.95
N ILE A 98 17.10 -2.54 7.12
CA ILE A 98 16.67 -1.34 7.82
C ILE A 98 15.45 -0.71 7.13
N LEU A 99 15.48 -0.58 5.80
CA LEU A 99 14.34 -0.05 5.04
C LEU A 99 13.10 -0.94 5.18
N GLY A 100 13.25 -2.27 5.14
CA GLY A 100 12.16 -3.21 5.36
C GLY A 100 11.53 -3.06 6.75
N LEU A 101 12.36 -2.90 7.80
CA LEU A 101 11.89 -2.65 9.16
C LEU A 101 11.16 -1.31 9.27
N LEU A 102 11.71 -0.25 8.67
CA LEU A 102 11.07 1.07 8.66
C LEU A 102 9.69 1.03 7.99
N PHE A 103 9.59 0.41 6.81
CA PHE A 103 8.29 0.26 6.12
C PHE A 103 7.31 -0.64 6.90
N SER A 104 7.81 -1.64 7.63
CA SER A 104 6.97 -2.48 8.51
C SER A 104 6.40 -1.68 9.67
N LEU A 105 7.23 -0.90 10.37
CA LEU A 105 6.78 -0.03 11.45
C LEU A 105 5.77 1.00 10.95
N GLN A 106 6.04 1.60 9.79
CA GLN A 106 5.12 2.52 9.15
C GLN A 106 3.76 1.88 8.83
N LEU A 107 3.77 0.63 8.34
CA LEU A 107 2.55 -0.12 8.09
C LEU A 107 1.77 -0.39 9.38
N ILE A 108 2.43 -0.79 10.46
CA ILE A 108 1.79 -1.04 11.76
C ILE A 108 1.14 0.23 12.30
N VAL A 109 1.86 1.36 12.27
CA VAL A 109 1.33 2.65 12.72
C VAL A 109 0.09 3.05 11.91
N PHE A 110 0.16 2.93 10.58
CA PHE A 110 -1.00 3.24 9.74
C PHE A 110 -2.17 2.31 9.99
N TRP A 111 -1.91 1.01 10.11
CA TRP A 111 -2.93 0.01 10.34
C TRP A 111 -3.67 0.26 11.65
N ILE A 112 -2.95 0.55 12.74
CA ILE A 112 -3.55 0.90 14.04
C ILE A 112 -4.39 2.18 13.92
N PHE A 113 -3.85 3.21 13.25
CA PHE A 113 -4.55 4.48 13.06
C PHE A 113 -5.87 4.30 12.29
N THR A 114 -5.83 3.61 11.15
CA THR A 114 -7.02 3.35 10.32
C THR A 114 -8.00 2.45 11.05
N PHE A 115 -7.53 1.44 11.76
CA PHE A 115 -8.37 0.53 12.55
C PHE A 115 -9.16 1.29 13.63
N ILE A 116 -8.50 2.13 14.43
CA ILE A 116 -9.18 2.93 15.47
C ILE A 116 -10.22 3.88 14.87
N LYS A 117 -9.88 4.57 13.77
CA LYS A 117 -10.79 5.50 13.10
C LYS A 117 -11.97 4.79 12.45
N THR A 118 -11.74 3.63 11.82
CA THR A 118 -12.79 2.78 11.27
C THR A 118 -13.70 2.26 12.38
N PHE A 119 -13.16 1.78 13.49
CA PHE A 119 -13.98 1.28 14.61
C PHE A 119 -14.86 2.38 15.22
N LYS A 120 -14.30 3.58 15.44
CA LYS A 120 -15.08 4.76 15.85
C LYS A 120 -16.14 5.15 14.83
N GLY A 121 -15.81 5.14 13.54
CA GLY A 121 -16.74 5.46 12.45
C GLY A 121 -17.89 4.46 12.34
N MET A 122 -17.59 3.17 12.49
CA MET A 122 -18.55 2.07 12.53
C MET A 122 -19.49 2.20 13.72
N TRP A 123 -18.96 2.46 14.93
CA TRP A 123 -19.77 2.66 16.13
C TRP A 123 -20.67 3.90 16.04
N SER A 124 -20.25 4.94 15.30
CA SER A 124 -21.04 6.16 15.08
C SER A 124 -22.11 6.04 13.98
N GLY A 125 -22.13 4.95 13.20
CA GLY A 125 -23.03 4.78 12.04
C GLY A 125 -22.74 5.70 10.84
N TYR A 126 -21.91 6.74 11.00
CA TYR A 126 -21.58 7.72 9.96
C TYR A 126 -20.85 7.14 8.75
N LEU A 127 -20.14 6.03 8.95
CA LEU A 127 -19.35 5.41 7.89
C LEU A 127 -20.23 4.72 6.81
N PHE A 128 -21.47 4.37 7.16
CA PHE A 128 -22.44 3.72 6.28
C PHE A 128 -23.67 4.60 6.00
N SER A 129 -23.76 5.76 6.66
CA SER A 129 -24.85 6.70 6.46
C SER A 129 -24.37 7.80 5.51
N ALA A 130 -24.89 7.78 4.28
CA ALA A 130 -24.77 8.87 3.34
C ALA A 130 -26.06 9.72 3.41
N PRO A 131 -26.18 10.67 4.36
CA PRO A 131 -27.42 11.44 4.57
C PRO A 131 -27.87 12.22 3.34
N CYS A 132 -26.92 12.53 2.45
CA CYS A 132 -27.11 13.25 1.20
C CYS A 132 -27.66 12.40 0.06
N LEU A 133 -27.72 11.08 0.21
CA LEU A 133 -28.30 10.18 -0.78
C LEU A 133 -29.70 9.75 -0.32
N SER A 134 -30.66 9.77 -1.23
CA SER A 134 -31.98 9.20 -0.99
C SER A 134 -31.84 7.68 -0.80
N PRO A 135 -32.29 7.11 0.34
CA PRO A 135 -32.22 5.67 0.55
C PRO A 135 -33.13 4.88 -0.40
N GLU A 136 -34.15 5.52 -0.99
CA GLU A 136 -35.10 4.85 -1.88
C GLU A 136 -34.67 4.88 -3.36
N THR A 137 -33.99 5.94 -3.78
CA THR A 137 -33.63 6.14 -5.20
C THR A 137 -32.12 6.18 -5.44
N GLY A 138 -31.30 6.30 -4.40
CA GLY A 138 -29.85 6.50 -4.51
C GLY A 138 -29.43 7.84 -5.13
N LEU A 139 -30.39 8.72 -5.45
CA LEU A 139 -30.14 10.03 -6.03
C LEU A 139 -29.73 11.05 -4.95
N PRO A 140 -28.95 12.09 -5.31
CA PRO A 140 -28.65 13.20 -4.41
C PRO A 140 -29.94 13.86 -3.92
N LYS A 141 -30.06 14.10 -2.62
CA LYS A 141 -31.11 14.94 -2.03
C LYS A 141 -30.85 16.42 -2.36
N PRO A 142 -31.88 17.29 -2.29
CA PRO A 142 -31.70 18.74 -2.46
C PRO A 142 -30.59 19.29 -1.55
N GLU A 143 -29.79 20.19 -2.08
CA GLU A 143 -28.53 20.67 -1.46
C GLU A 143 -28.77 21.32 -0.09
N GLU A 144 -29.87 22.05 0.08
CA GLU A 144 -30.29 22.66 1.35
C GLU A 144 -30.49 21.65 2.49
N GLU A 145 -30.94 20.44 2.15
CA GLU A 145 -31.18 19.39 3.13
C GLU A 145 -29.84 18.79 3.60
N CYS A 146 -28.88 18.63 2.68
CA CYS A 146 -27.52 18.19 2.98
C CYS A 146 -26.78 19.20 3.88
N GLU A 147 -26.92 20.49 3.62
CA GLU A 147 -26.27 21.55 4.42
C GLU A 147 -26.78 21.61 5.87
N LYS A 148 -28.08 21.36 6.09
CA LYS A 148 -28.65 21.30 7.45
C LYS A 148 -28.05 20.17 8.28
N PHE A 149 -27.79 19.00 7.68
CA PHE A 149 -27.13 17.89 8.36
C PHE A 149 -25.65 18.20 8.67
N ALA A 150 -24.95 18.92 7.78
CA ALA A 150 -23.57 19.33 8.01
C ALA A 150 -23.45 20.31 9.20
N LYS A 151 -24.29 21.36 9.23
CA LYS A 151 -24.29 22.36 10.33
C LYS A 151 -24.67 21.79 11.69
N LYS A 152 -25.57 20.80 11.75
CA LYS A 152 -25.97 20.16 13.02
C LYS A 152 -24.84 19.34 13.65
N LYS A 153 -23.78 19.02 12.91
CA LYS A 153 -22.67 18.18 13.36
C LYS A 153 -21.46 18.99 13.86
N GLU A 154 -21.41 20.28 13.56
CA GLU A 154 -20.36 21.20 14.05
C GLU A 154 -20.69 21.81 15.42
N LEU A 155 -21.87 21.51 15.96
CA LEU A 155 -22.43 22.02 17.22
C LEU A 155 -22.54 20.86 18.24
#